data_AF-A0A6M1TSP9-F1
#
_entry.id   AF-A0A6M1TSP9-F1
#
_cell.length_a   1.000
_cell.length_b   1.000
_cell.length_c   1.000
_cell.angle_alpha   90.00
_cell.angle_beta   90.00
_cell.angle_gamma   90.00
#
_symmetry.space_group_name_H-M   'P 1'
#
loop_
_entity.id
_entity.type
_entity.pdbx_description
1 polymer ?
#
loop_
_entity_poly.entity_id
_entity_poly.type
_entity_poly.pdbx_seq_one_letter_code
_entity_poly.pdbx_strand_id
1 'polypeptide(L)'
;MILESANPPKLSPLTKDQYRAITSQIVHGITVGSAIEKLLDPVSAHSISASILARSVFESLLNAAYLTVAEASVARRVNLHKVYKDYREQVQVGKMGDLLIRIERRSKINKQHPILASAIEEFDPAGSGKPKAMLGHDRHRKIAFIHANSKNAGLCFFCAEKMVYGLASDLAHAEQAAIDSVEQDYGDLCFTLLSASMLSIRGIGICLAGLTLAPDLTHLETACDLFFRAAVPEHFQSQE
;
A
#
# COMPACT_ATOMS: atom_id res chain seq x y z
N MET A 1 -17.39 23.13 -14.56
CA MET A 1 -18.10 23.26 -13.26
C MET A 1 -17.03 23.27 -12.17
N ILE A 2 -16.68 24.46 -11.66
CA ILE A 2 -15.66 24.61 -10.63
C ILE A 2 -16.39 24.36 -9.29
N LEU A 3 -16.05 23.27 -8.61
CA LEU A 3 -16.55 23.00 -7.26
C LEU A 3 -15.94 24.05 -6.32
N GLU A 4 -16.75 25.03 -5.92
CA GLU A 4 -16.41 25.98 -4.86
C GLU A 4 -15.94 25.19 -3.63
N SER A 5 -14.70 25.47 -3.19
CA SER A 5 -14.12 24.73 -2.09
C SER A 5 -14.77 25.15 -0.78
N ALA A 6 -15.65 24.30 -0.27
CA ALA A 6 -15.91 24.27 1.17
C ALA A 6 -14.57 24.24 1.90
N ASN A 7 -14.45 25.04 2.96
CA ASN A 7 -13.28 25.05 3.83
C ASN A 7 -12.90 23.60 4.16
N PRO A 8 -11.65 23.16 3.93
CA PRO A 8 -11.26 21.80 4.23
C PRO A 8 -11.51 21.56 5.73
N PRO A 9 -12.12 20.42 6.11
CA PRO A 9 -12.34 20.11 7.51
C PRO A 9 -11.00 20.15 8.24
N LYS A 10 -10.93 20.87 9.36
CA LYS A 10 -9.73 20.89 10.20
C LYS A 10 -9.43 19.46 10.63
N LEU A 11 -8.24 18.98 10.27
CA LEU A 11 -7.76 17.66 10.68
C LEU A 11 -7.71 17.63 12.22
N SER A 12 -8.45 16.69 12.81
CA SER A 12 -8.34 16.40 14.23
C SER A 12 -7.02 15.69 14.52
N PRO A 13 -6.46 15.84 15.73
CA PRO A 13 -5.29 15.07 16.13
C PRO A 13 -5.53 13.57 15.97
N LEU A 14 -4.56 12.85 15.41
CA LEU A 14 -4.66 11.40 15.22
C LEU A 14 -4.76 10.68 16.56
N THR A 15 -5.69 9.73 16.65
CA THR A 15 -5.76 8.83 17.79
C THR A 15 -4.57 7.86 17.80
N LYS A 16 -4.27 7.27 18.96
CA LYS A 16 -3.22 6.25 19.10
C LYS A 16 -3.42 5.06 18.15
N ASP A 17 -4.66 4.67 17.91
CA ASP A 17 -4.98 3.56 17.00
C ASP A 17 -4.77 3.94 15.53
N GLN A 18 -5.14 5.16 15.12
CA GLN A 18 -4.80 5.70 13.81
C GLN A 18 -3.30 5.72 13.60
N TYR A 19 -2.56 6.29 14.55
CA TYR A 19 -1.10 6.36 14.47
C TYR A 19 -0.45 4.98 14.28
N ARG A 20 -0.89 3.98 15.07
CA ARG A 20 -0.40 2.60 14.96
C ARG A 20 -0.75 1.96 13.61
N ALA A 21 -1.99 2.11 13.16
CA ALA A 21 -2.46 1.54 11.90
C ALA A 21 -1.71 2.16 10.71
N ILE A 22 -1.61 3.49 10.66
CA ILE A 22 -0.85 4.25 9.67
C ILE A 22 0.61 3.80 9.63
N THR A 23 1.28 3.81 10.79
CA THR A 23 2.69 3.39 10.89
C THR A 23 2.88 1.97 10.38
N SER A 24 1.98 1.04 10.74
CA SER A 24 2.07 -0.34 10.27
C SER A 24 1.91 -0.45 8.76
N GLN A 25 1.05 0.35 8.13
CA GLN A 25 0.86 0.36 6.68
C GLN A 25 2.09 0.97 5.96
N ILE A 26 2.64 2.06 6.49
CA ILE A 26 3.86 2.69 5.95
C ILE A 26 5.05 1.73 6.03
N VAL A 27 5.29 1.14 7.20
CA VAL A 27 6.39 0.17 7.39
C VAL A 27 6.22 -1.03 6.46
N HIS A 28 4.99 -1.53 6.28
CA HIS A 28 4.73 -2.61 5.34
C HIS A 28 5.04 -2.20 3.90
N GLY A 29 4.56 -1.03 3.47
CA GLY A 29 4.84 -0.49 2.14
C GLY A 29 6.33 -0.31 1.88
N ILE A 30 7.09 0.24 2.83
CA ILE A 30 8.54 0.41 2.72
C ILE A 30 9.24 -0.95 2.66
N THR A 31 8.85 -1.91 3.52
CA THR A 31 9.45 -3.24 3.55
C THR A 31 9.27 -3.95 2.22
N VAL A 32 8.03 -3.96 1.70
CA VAL A 32 7.73 -4.55 0.39
C VAL A 32 8.45 -3.80 -0.73
N GLY A 33 8.45 -2.47 -0.71
CA GLY A 33 9.14 -1.65 -1.71
C GLY A 33 10.65 -1.84 -1.72
N SER A 34 11.27 -2.15 -0.58
CA SER A 34 12.70 -2.50 -0.50
C SER A 34 12.99 -3.91 -1.02
N ALA A 35 12.02 -4.82 -0.93
CA ALA A 35 12.14 -6.15 -1.52
C ALA A 35 12.09 -6.07 -3.05
N ILE A 36 11.32 -5.14 -3.62
CA ILE A 36 11.30 -4.93 -5.07
C ILE A 36 12.69 -4.50 -5.56
N GLU A 37 13.39 -3.58 -4.88
CA GLU A 37 14.75 -3.19 -5.29
C GLU A 37 15.72 -4.38 -5.38
N LYS A 38 15.59 -5.35 -4.48
CA LYS A 38 16.39 -6.58 -4.51
C LYS A 38 16.01 -7.52 -5.66
N LEU A 39 14.83 -7.32 -6.24
CA LEU A 39 14.29 -8.03 -7.40
C LEU A 39 14.42 -7.19 -8.69
N LEU A 40 15.03 -6.01 -8.65
CA LEU A 40 15.28 -5.16 -9.84
C LEU A 40 16.64 -5.47 -10.51
N ASP A 41 17.22 -6.65 -10.27
CA ASP A 41 18.26 -7.17 -11.17
C ASP A 41 17.65 -7.27 -12.60
N PRO A 42 18.40 -6.97 -13.68
CA PRO A 42 17.83 -6.77 -15.03
C PRO A 42 17.01 -7.93 -15.58
N VAL A 43 17.15 -9.13 -15.01
CA VAL A 43 16.44 -10.35 -15.41
C VAL A 43 15.14 -10.56 -14.62
N SER A 44 14.99 -9.97 -13.43
CA SER A 44 13.84 -10.20 -12.54
C SER A 44 12.84 -9.04 -12.48
N ALA A 45 13.20 -7.87 -13.00
CA ALA A 45 12.33 -6.68 -13.05
C ALA A 45 11.12 -6.85 -13.98
N HIS A 46 11.21 -7.72 -15.00
CA HIS A 46 10.10 -8.08 -15.88
C HIS A 46 9.11 -9.04 -15.21
N SER A 47 9.48 -9.63 -14.08
CA SER A 47 8.63 -10.64 -13.44
C SER A 47 7.33 -10.04 -12.91
N ILE A 48 6.22 -10.74 -13.18
CA ILE A 48 4.88 -10.52 -12.61
C ILE A 48 4.94 -10.26 -11.09
N SER A 49 5.92 -10.86 -10.41
CA SER A 49 6.18 -10.68 -8.98
C SER A 49 6.46 -9.22 -8.61
N ALA A 50 7.23 -8.48 -9.42
CA ALA A 50 7.50 -7.07 -9.19
C ALA A 50 6.21 -6.23 -9.28
N SER A 51 5.33 -6.52 -10.25
CA SER A 51 4.01 -5.88 -10.39
C SER A 51 3.09 -6.17 -9.21
N ILE A 52 3.05 -7.41 -8.72
CA ILE A 52 2.28 -7.79 -7.53
C ILE A 52 2.78 -7.03 -6.29
N LEU A 53 4.10 -6.93 -6.12
CA LEU A 53 4.69 -6.20 -5.01
C LEU A 53 4.40 -4.69 -5.13
N ALA A 54 4.52 -4.10 -6.31
CA ALA A 54 4.20 -2.69 -6.55
C ALA A 54 2.73 -2.37 -6.17
N ARG A 55 1.79 -3.24 -6.56
CA ARG A 55 0.38 -3.17 -6.13
C ARG A 55 0.24 -3.20 -4.61
N SER A 56 0.99 -4.07 -3.94
CA SER A 56 0.97 -4.17 -2.47
C SER A 56 1.52 -2.90 -1.81
N VAL A 57 2.57 -2.28 -2.36
CA VAL A 57 3.08 -1.00 -1.85
C VAL A 57 2.02 0.10 -2.02
N PHE A 58 1.45 0.23 -3.22
CA PHE A 58 0.39 1.21 -3.50
C PHE A 58 -0.78 1.08 -2.52
N GLU A 59 -1.34 -0.13 -2.36
CA GLU A 59 -2.48 -0.36 -1.44
C GLU A 59 -2.09 -0.03 0.00
N SER A 60 -0.87 -0.33 0.44
CA SER A 60 -0.40 -0.01 1.78
C SER A 60 -0.35 1.51 2.01
N LEU A 61 0.19 2.27 1.06
CA LEU A 61 0.26 3.72 1.18
C LEU A 61 -1.11 4.39 1.04
N LEU A 62 -1.96 3.88 0.16
CA LEU A 62 -3.34 4.34 0.05
C LEU A 62 -4.11 4.10 1.34
N ASN A 63 -3.93 2.93 1.97
CA ASN A 63 -4.52 2.64 3.28
C ASN A 63 -3.97 3.57 4.36
N ALA A 64 -2.67 3.84 4.37
CA ALA A 64 -2.06 4.76 5.32
C ALA A 64 -2.68 6.17 5.18
N ALA A 65 -2.74 6.71 3.95
CA ALA A 65 -3.37 7.99 3.66
C ALA A 65 -4.84 8.01 4.06
N TYR A 66 -5.59 6.99 3.69
CA TYR A 66 -7.00 6.89 4.02
C TYR A 66 -7.22 6.90 5.54
N LEU A 67 -6.39 6.20 6.31
CA LEU A 67 -6.48 6.16 7.77
C LEU A 67 -6.22 7.51 8.46
N THR A 68 -5.56 8.45 7.77
CA THR A 68 -5.36 9.82 8.29
C THR A 68 -6.65 10.64 8.28
N VAL A 69 -7.54 10.35 7.33
CA VAL A 69 -8.80 11.09 7.11
C VAL A 69 -10.03 10.28 7.51
N ALA A 70 -9.87 8.98 7.73
CA ALA A 70 -10.94 8.09 8.17
C ALA A 70 -11.24 8.25 9.66
N GLU A 71 -12.44 7.79 10.06
CA GLU A 71 -12.83 7.71 11.46
C GLU A 71 -11.91 6.77 12.26
N ALA A 72 -11.73 7.06 13.56
CA ALA A 72 -10.91 6.25 14.46
C ALA A 72 -11.39 4.78 14.55
N SER A 73 -12.69 4.53 14.35
CA SER A 73 -13.29 3.20 14.27
C SER A 73 -12.64 2.34 13.17
N VAL A 74 -12.31 2.93 12.03
CA VAL A 74 -11.64 2.27 10.90
C VAL A 74 -10.23 1.84 11.26
N ALA A 75 -9.47 2.71 11.95
CA ALA A 75 -8.13 2.38 12.40
C ALA A 75 -8.11 1.26 13.44
N ARG A 76 -9.05 1.28 14.38
CA ARG A 76 -9.23 0.17 15.33
C ARG A 76 -9.49 -1.15 14.60
N ARG A 77 -10.35 -1.14 13.58
CA ARG A 77 -10.62 -2.32 12.75
C ARG A 77 -9.39 -2.83 12.01
N VAL A 78 -8.55 -1.95 11.46
CA VAL A 78 -7.25 -2.32 10.85
C VAL A 78 -6.31 -2.98 11.87
N ASN A 79 -6.22 -2.43 13.08
CA ASN A 79 -5.40 -3.01 14.15
C ASN A 79 -5.90 -4.39 14.57
N LEU A 80 -7.21 -4.58 14.71
CA LEU A 80 -7.81 -5.89 14.98
C LEU A 80 -7.55 -6.88 13.84
N HIS A 81 -7.65 -6.43 12.58
CA HIS A 81 -7.37 -7.29 11.43
C HIS A 81 -5.93 -7.80 11.45
N LYS A 82 -4.97 -6.95 11.84
CA LYS A 82 -3.57 -7.37 12.00
C LYS A 82 -3.43 -8.46 13.06
N VAL A 83 -4.06 -8.31 14.21
CA VAL A 83 -4.04 -9.35 15.28
C VAL A 83 -4.67 -10.64 14.78
N TYR A 84 -5.82 -10.56 14.10
CA TYR A 84 -6.48 -11.73 13.50
C TYR A 84 -5.57 -12.42 12.47
N LYS A 85 -4.96 -11.66 11.57
CA LYS A 85 -4.04 -12.15 10.54
C LYS A 85 -2.83 -12.83 11.16
N ASP A 86 -2.17 -12.18 12.12
CA ASP A 86 -1.00 -12.74 12.83
C ASP A 86 -1.36 -14.04 13.55
N TYR A 87 -2.57 -14.15 14.12
CA TYR A 87 -3.05 -15.38 14.73
C TYR A 87 -3.32 -16.48 13.70
N ARG A 88 -3.96 -16.16 12.57
CA ARG A 88 -4.22 -17.13 11.49
C ARG A 88 -2.94 -17.62 10.82
N GLU A 89 -1.94 -16.75 10.69
CA GLU A 89 -0.66 -17.04 10.04
C GLU A 89 0.40 -17.58 11.01
N GLN A 90 0.09 -17.76 12.30
CA GLN A 90 1.07 -18.28 13.26
C GLN A 90 1.50 -19.73 12.98
N VAL A 91 0.66 -20.48 12.24
CA VAL A 91 0.98 -21.79 11.68
C VAL A 91 0.57 -21.79 10.21
N GLN A 92 1.55 -21.96 9.32
CA GLN A 92 1.31 -22.14 7.90
C GLN A 92 1.73 -23.55 7.51
N VAL A 93 0.89 -24.24 6.75
CA VAL A 93 1.19 -25.56 6.20
C VAL A 93 1.16 -25.43 4.70
N GLY A 94 2.27 -25.78 4.04
CA GLY A 94 2.42 -25.81 2.60
C GLY A 94 2.80 -27.21 2.12
N LYS A 95 2.50 -27.51 0.86
CA LYS A 95 2.97 -28.74 0.21
C LYS A 95 3.92 -28.36 -0.93
N MET A 96 5.11 -28.97 -0.95
CA MET A 96 6.11 -28.79 -2.02
C MET A 96 6.45 -30.18 -2.58
N GLY A 97 5.87 -30.54 -3.73
CA GLY A 97 5.92 -31.91 -4.24
C GLY A 97 5.23 -32.87 -3.27
N ASP A 98 5.98 -33.85 -2.76
CA ASP A 98 5.52 -34.80 -1.75
C ASP A 98 5.80 -34.35 -0.30
N LEU A 99 6.52 -33.24 -0.11
CA LEU A 99 6.87 -32.74 1.20
C LEU A 99 5.77 -31.85 1.78
N LEU A 100 5.39 -32.13 3.03
CA LEU A 100 4.55 -31.24 3.83
C LEU A 100 5.44 -30.36 4.70
N ILE A 101 5.42 -29.06 4.44
CA ILE A 101 6.21 -28.06 5.17
C ILE A 101 5.29 -27.36 6.16
N ARG A 102 5.68 -27.31 7.43
CA ARG A 102 4.99 -26.57 8.49
C ARG A 102 5.88 -25.45 9.01
N ILE A 103 5.43 -24.22 8.83
CA ILE A 103 6.11 -23.02 9.33
C ILE A 103 5.33 -22.54 10.56
N GLU A 104 5.98 -22.56 11.72
CA GLU A 104 5.40 -22.03 12.96
C GLU A 104 6.16 -20.80 13.43
N ARG A 105 5.44 -19.74 13.81
CA ARG A 105 6.05 -18.61 14.52
C ARG A 105 6.44 -19.04 15.94
N ARG A 106 7.63 -18.62 16.39
CA ARG A 106 8.14 -18.94 17.75
C ARG A 106 7.22 -18.42 18.86
N SER A 107 6.64 -17.22 18.68
CA SER A 107 5.69 -16.64 19.62
C SER A 107 4.26 -16.89 19.14
N LYS A 108 3.51 -17.69 19.91
CA LYS A 108 2.09 -17.97 19.64
C LYS A 108 1.21 -16.92 20.33
N ILE A 109 0.15 -16.48 19.65
CA ILE A 109 -0.82 -15.58 20.26
C ILE A 109 -1.74 -16.42 21.14
N ASN A 110 -1.84 -16.04 22.42
CA ASN A 110 -2.71 -16.69 23.37
C ASN A 110 -4.18 -16.56 22.91
N LYS A 111 -4.89 -17.69 22.74
CA LYS A 111 -6.30 -17.73 22.34
C LYS A 111 -7.24 -17.02 23.32
N GLN A 112 -6.88 -16.99 24.61
CA GLN A 112 -7.63 -16.30 25.65
C GLN A 112 -7.34 -14.79 25.71
N HIS A 113 -6.48 -14.26 24.84
CA HIS A 113 -6.18 -12.84 24.85
C HIS A 113 -7.42 -12.03 24.40
N PRO A 114 -7.87 -11.03 25.17
CA PRO A 114 -9.14 -10.33 24.91
C PRO A 114 -9.15 -9.62 23.55
N ILE A 115 -8.03 -9.04 23.14
CA ILE A 115 -7.91 -8.40 21.82
C ILE A 115 -8.07 -9.42 20.67
N LEU A 116 -7.60 -10.65 20.85
CA LEU A 116 -7.77 -11.69 19.84
C LEU A 116 -9.23 -12.14 19.77
N ALA A 117 -9.92 -12.26 20.91
CA ALA A 117 -11.35 -12.56 20.92
C ALA A 117 -12.15 -11.51 20.14
N SER A 118 -11.90 -10.22 20.38
CA SER A 118 -12.52 -9.14 19.61
C SER A 118 -12.16 -9.17 18.12
N ALA A 119 -10.93 -9.57 17.77
CA ALA A 119 -10.51 -9.68 16.38
C ALA A 119 -11.20 -10.85 15.66
N ILE A 120 -11.40 -11.98 16.33
CA ILE A 120 -12.14 -13.14 15.79
C ILE A 120 -13.61 -12.78 15.62
N GLU A 121 -14.23 -12.14 16.60
CA GLU A 121 -15.63 -11.69 16.52
C GLU A 121 -15.88 -10.72 15.36
N GLU A 122 -14.94 -9.78 15.13
CA GLU A 122 -15.05 -8.83 14.03
C GLU A 122 -14.93 -9.51 12.66
N PHE A 123 -13.91 -10.35 12.47
CA PHE A 123 -13.50 -10.83 11.15
C PHE A 123 -14.00 -12.23 10.78
N ASP A 124 -14.20 -13.12 11.74
CA ASP A 124 -14.65 -14.49 11.49
C ASP A 124 -15.58 -15.02 12.60
N PRO A 125 -16.71 -14.32 12.87
CA PRO A 125 -17.61 -14.67 13.98
C PRO A 125 -18.23 -16.06 13.85
N ALA A 126 -18.39 -16.55 12.61
CA ALA A 126 -18.98 -17.85 12.33
C ALA A 126 -17.95 -18.98 12.19
N GLY A 127 -16.63 -18.68 12.29
CA GLY A 127 -15.58 -19.66 12.02
C GLY A 127 -15.60 -20.20 10.58
N SER A 128 -16.15 -19.41 9.65
CA SER A 128 -16.36 -19.76 8.24
C SER A 128 -15.05 -19.90 7.44
N GLY A 129 -13.94 -19.40 8.01
CA GLY A 129 -12.64 -19.38 7.35
C GLY A 129 -12.50 -18.32 6.26
N LYS A 130 -13.58 -17.59 5.92
CA LYS A 130 -13.56 -16.44 5.01
C LYS A 130 -13.65 -15.15 5.83
N PRO A 131 -12.52 -14.49 6.14
CA PRO A 131 -12.56 -13.29 6.95
C PRO A 131 -13.27 -12.15 6.23
N LYS A 132 -14.01 -11.32 6.98
CA LYS A 132 -14.54 -10.06 6.45
C LYS A 132 -13.39 -9.18 5.94
N ALA A 133 -13.66 -8.36 4.92
CA ALA A 133 -12.66 -7.42 4.41
C ALA A 133 -12.15 -6.47 5.52
N MET A 134 -10.85 -6.21 5.56
CA MET A 134 -10.21 -5.31 6.53
C MET A 134 -10.82 -3.89 6.50
N LEU A 135 -11.01 -3.37 5.29
CA LEU A 135 -11.58 -2.06 5.03
C LEU A 135 -12.84 -2.26 4.18
N GLY A 136 -13.95 -1.62 4.56
CA GLY A 136 -15.23 -1.72 3.86
C GLY A 136 -15.36 -0.84 2.61
N HIS A 137 -14.29 -0.11 2.24
CA HIS A 137 -14.28 0.77 1.08
C HIS A 137 -13.28 0.26 0.04
N ASP A 138 -13.71 0.28 -1.22
CA ASP A 138 -12.83 0.08 -2.37
C ASP A 138 -11.83 1.25 -2.52
N ARG A 139 -10.87 1.10 -3.44
CA ARG A 139 -9.84 2.11 -3.70
C ARG A 139 -10.42 3.45 -4.12
N HIS A 140 -11.34 3.47 -5.10
CA HIS A 140 -11.90 4.71 -5.63
C HIS A 140 -12.54 5.54 -4.51
N ARG A 141 -13.25 4.87 -3.59
CA ARG A 141 -13.84 5.53 -2.44
C ARG A 141 -12.79 6.04 -1.46
N LYS A 142 -11.71 5.29 -1.18
CA LYS A 142 -10.57 5.80 -0.37
C LYS A 142 -9.95 7.04 -0.99
N ILE A 143 -9.69 7.02 -2.31
CA ILE A 143 -9.13 8.15 -3.06
C ILE A 143 -10.05 9.36 -2.98
N ALA A 144 -11.37 9.17 -3.11
CA ALA A 144 -12.35 10.24 -2.96
C ALA A 144 -12.34 10.85 -1.54
N PHE A 145 -12.24 10.03 -0.49
CA PHE A 145 -12.08 10.51 0.90
C PHE A 145 -10.80 11.34 1.09
N ILE A 146 -9.68 10.86 0.55
CA ILE A 146 -8.41 11.59 0.60
C ILE A 146 -8.53 12.91 -0.18
N HIS A 147 -9.07 12.89 -1.39
CA HIS A 147 -9.26 14.06 -2.24
C HIS A 147 -10.13 15.14 -1.58
N ALA A 148 -11.18 14.74 -0.85
CA ALA A 148 -12.06 15.66 -0.13
C ALA A 148 -11.32 16.44 0.99
N ASN A 149 -10.23 15.88 1.53
CA ASN A 149 -9.42 16.51 2.58
C ASN A 149 -8.13 17.16 2.03
N SER A 150 -7.56 16.59 0.97
CA SER A 150 -6.37 17.10 0.27
C SER A 150 -6.48 16.77 -1.22
N LYS A 151 -6.80 17.80 -2.02
CA LYS A 151 -6.96 17.67 -3.49
C LYS A 151 -5.70 17.09 -4.15
N ASN A 152 -4.53 17.59 -3.78
CA ASN A 152 -3.25 17.17 -4.34
C ASN A 152 -2.96 15.69 -4.03
N ALA A 153 -3.15 15.27 -2.78
CA ALA A 153 -2.92 13.87 -2.39
C ALA A 153 -3.89 12.93 -3.12
N GLY A 154 -5.17 13.32 -3.21
CA GLY A 154 -6.18 12.56 -3.95
C GLY A 154 -5.83 12.40 -5.42
N LEU A 155 -5.37 13.47 -6.08
CA LEU A 155 -4.94 13.44 -7.48
C LEU A 155 -3.71 12.54 -7.68
N CYS A 156 -2.73 12.61 -6.77
CA CYS A 156 -1.54 11.75 -6.83
C CYS A 156 -1.93 10.26 -6.75
N PHE A 157 -2.82 9.90 -5.81
CA PHE A 157 -3.30 8.52 -5.69
C PHE A 157 -4.14 8.07 -6.88
N PHE A 158 -4.95 8.95 -7.46
CA PHE A 158 -5.71 8.65 -8.66
C PHE A 158 -4.78 8.37 -9.84
N CYS A 159 -3.77 9.21 -10.07
CA CYS A 159 -2.80 9.01 -11.14
C CYS A 159 -2.01 7.70 -10.93
N ALA A 160 -1.54 7.45 -9.70
CA ALA A 160 -0.86 6.21 -9.35
C ALA A 160 -1.78 4.98 -9.53
N GLU A 161 -3.07 5.06 -9.22
CA GLU A 161 -3.99 3.96 -9.50
C GLU A 161 -4.06 3.66 -11.01
N LYS A 162 -4.17 4.70 -11.85
CA LYS A 162 -4.28 4.55 -13.30
C LYS A 162 -2.98 4.08 -13.97
N MET A 163 -1.84 4.54 -13.47
CA MET A 163 -0.53 4.20 -14.03
C MET A 163 0.00 2.87 -13.51
N VAL A 164 -0.15 2.59 -12.22
CA VAL A 164 0.50 1.42 -11.58
C VAL A 164 -0.48 0.28 -11.43
N TYR A 165 -1.63 0.57 -10.80
CA TYR A 165 -2.51 -0.49 -10.32
C TYR A 165 -3.24 -1.18 -11.47
N GLY A 166 -3.77 -0.42 -12.44
CA GLY A 166 -4.46 -0.98 -13.61
C GLY A 166 -3.58 -1.96 -14.37
N LEU A 167 -2.42 -1.49 -14.82
CA LEU A 167 -1.42 -2.30 -15.53
C LEU A 167 -0.93 -3.49 -14.71
N ALA A 168 -0.59 -3.30 -13.43
CA ALA A 168 -0.17 -4.41 -12.57
C ALA A 168 -1.29 -5.44 -12.34
N SER A 169 -2.56 -5.00 -12.30
CA SER A 169 -3.71 -5.90 -12.16
C SER A 169 -3.93 -6.71 -13.43
N ASP A 170 -3.83 -6.08 -14.59
CA ASP A 170 -3.98 -6.76 -15.88
C ASP A 170 -2.85 -7.78 -16.09
N LEU A 171 -1.61 -7.41 -15.78
CA LEU A 171 -0.46 -8.31 -15.81
C LEU A 171 -0.59 -9.50 -14.85
N ALA A 172 -1.14 -9.28 -13.65
CA ALA A 172 -1.35 -10.36 -12.68
C ALA A 172 -2.44 -11.37 -13.11
N HIS A 173 -3.27 -11.00 -14.09
CA HIS A 173 -4.35 -11.83 -14.62
C HIS A 173 -4.09 -12.32 -16.06
N ALA A 174 -3.00 -11.89 -16.69
CA ALA A 174 -2.60 -12.35 -18.01
C ALA A 174 -2.10 -13.81 -17.99
N GLU A 175 -2.34 -14.56 -19.06
CA GLU A 175 -1.78 -15.89 -19.26
C GLU A 175 -0.28 -15.80 -19.58
N GLN A 176 0.51 -16.79 -19.15
CA GLN A 176 1.98 -16.78 -19.29
C GLN A 176 2.46 -16.51 -20.73
N ALA A 177 1.78 -17.06 -21.75
CA ALA A 177 2.13 -16.81 -23.14
C ALA A 177 1.86 -15.37 -23.61
N ALA A 178 0.86 -14.69 -23.03
CA ALA A 178 0.60 -13.28 -23.27
C ALA A 178 1.66 -12.41 -22.58
N ILE A 179 2.11 -12.81 -21.38
CA ILE A 179 3.21 -12.17 -20.66
C ILE A 179 4.50 -12.23 -21.46
N ASP A 180 4.87 -13.38 -22.00
CA ASP A 180 6.08 -13.53 -22.81
C ASP A 180 6.05 -12.64 -24.08
N SER A 181 4.87 -12.44 -24.68
CA SER A 181 4.70 -11.52 -25.83
C SER A 181 4.73 -10.03 -25.45
N VAL A 182 4.16 -9.68 -24.29
CA VAL A 182 4.16 -8.31 -23.76
C VAL A 182 5.55 -7.93 -23.25
N GLU A 183 6.31 -8.85 -22.68
CA GLU A 183 7.71 -8.62 -22.29
C GLU A 183 8.59 -8.29 -23.51
N GLN A 184 8.31 -8.91 -24.67
CA GLN A 184 9.02 -8.63 -25.93
C GLN A 184 8.74 -7.24 -26.50
N ASP A 185 7.49 -6.75 -26.40
CA ASP A 185 7.06 -5.47 -26.97
C ASP A 185 7.15 -4.28 -25.98
N TYR A 186 7.08 -4.54 -24.67
CA TYR A 186 6.95 -3.50 -23.63
C TYR A 186 8.10 -3.50 -22.61
N GLY A 187 9.15 -4.31 -22.77
CA GLY A 187 10.22 -4.47 -21.79
C GLY A 187 10.77 -3.16 -21.21
N ASP A 188 11.01 -2.16 -22.06
CA ASP A 188 11.53 -0.84 -21.64
C ASP A 188 10.44 0.11 -21.12
N LEU A 189 9.22 0.05 -21.67
CA LEU A 189 8.11 0.91 -21.26
C LEU A 189 7.56 0.46 -19.91
N CYS A 190 7.39 -0.85 -19.69
CA CYS A 190 7.03 -1.44 -18.40
C CYS A 190 8.08 -1.14 -17.34
N PHE A 191 9.38 -1.23 -17.66
CA PHE A 191 10.45 -0.88 -16.72
C PHE A 191 10.42 0.61 -16.33
N THR A 192 10.26 1.51 -17.31
CA THR A 192 10.18 2.96 -17.05
C THR A 192 8.94 3.30 -16.24
N LEU A 193 7.79 2.71 -16.58
CA LEU A 193 6.56 2.92 -15.82
C LEU A 193 6.71 2.36 -14.40
N LEU A 194 7.20 1.13 -14.22
CA LEU A 194 7.32 0.50 -12.90
C LEU A 194 8.30 1.25 -12.01
N SER A 195 9.42 1.71 -12.57
CA SER A 195 10.44 2.51 -11.87
C SER A 195 9.88 3.89 -11.48
N ALA A 196 9.26 4.61 -12.42
CA ALA A 196 8.62 5.90 -12.15
C ALA A 196 7.46 5.76 -11.15
N SER A 197 6.72 4.66 -11.21
CA SER A 197 5.63 4.28 -10.31
C SER A 197 6.14 3.99 -8.90
N MET A 198 7.22 3.22 -8.77
CA MET A 198 7.84 2.92 -7.48
C MET A 198 8.45 4.16 -6.84
N LEU A 199 9.10 5.01 -7.63
CA LEU A 199 9.60 6.30 -7.15
C LEU A 199 8.42 7.18 -6.72
N SER A 200 7.37 7.32 -7.54
CA SER A 200 6.18 8.10 -7.17
C SER A 200 5.50 7.58 -5.91
N ILE A 201 5.39 6.25 -5.75
CA ILE A 201 4.85 5.59 -4.56
C ILE A 201 5.75 5.85 -3.34
N ARG A 202 7.08 5.75 -3.46
CA ARG A 202 8.02 6.08 -2.36
C ARG A 202 7.93 7.56 -1.96
N GLY A 203 7.89 8.45 -2.95
CA GLY A 203 7.67 9.88 -2.76
C GLY A 203 6.38 10.13 -2.00
N ILE A 204 5.26 9.57 -2.47
CA ILE A 204 3.95 9.66 -1.80
C ILE A 204 4.02 9.09 -0.36
N GLY A 205 4.74 8.00 -0.13
CA GLY A 205 4.91 7.39 1.19
C GLY A 205 5.70 8.26 2.17
N ILE A 206 6.79 8.88 1.70
CA ILE A 206 7.55 9.88 2.45
C ILE A 206 6.67 11.10 2.73
N CYS A 207 5.90 11.53 1.72
CA CYS A 207 5.03 12.67 1.84
C CYS A 207 3.88 12.39 2.86
N LEU A 208 3.30 11.19 2.87
CA LEU A 208 2.28 10.81 3.85
C LEU A 208 2.84 10.59 5.26
N ALA A 209 4.06 10.09 5.39
CA ALA A 209 4.77 10.05 6.66
C ALA A 209 5.00 11.49 7.19
N GLY A 210 5.37 12.43 6.33
CA GLY A 210 5.46 13.85 6.66
C GLY A 210 4.12 14.45 7.11
N LEU A 211 3.04 14.19 6.36
CA LEU A 211 1.68 14.64 6.67
C LEU A 211 1.13 14.12 8.00
N THR A 212 1.57 12.94 8.42
CA THR A 212 1.09 12.29 9.66
C THR A 212 1.93 12.64 10.88
N LEU A 213 3.14 13.15 10.68
CA LEU A 213 4.10 13.47 11.75
C LEU A 213 4.28 14.98 11.98
N ALA A 214 4.04 15.82 10.97
CA ALA A 214 4.24 17.26 11.07
C ALA A 214 2.89 17.99 11.12
N PRO A 215 2.65 18.85 12.14
CA PRO A 215 1.54 19.81 12.12
C PRO A 215 1.75 20.92 11.06
N ASP A 216 2.92 20.94 10.42
CA ASP A 216 3.33 21.93 9.42
C ASP A 216 3.74 21.25 8.11
N LEU A 217 3.01 21.57 7.04
CA LEU A 217 3.18 21.06 5.67
C LEU A 217 4.47 21.56 5.00
N THR A 218 5.19 22.53 5.57
CA THR A 218 6.37 23.12 4.91
C THR A 218 7.53 22.12 4.79
N HIS A 219 7.67 21.20 5.76
CA HIS A 219 8.67 20.12 5.71
C HIS A 219 8.30 19.03 4.70
N LEU A 220 7.01 18.88 4.43
CA LEU A 220 6.49 17.96 3.44
C LEU A 220 6.89 18.39 2.03
N GLU A 221 6.58 19.64 1.69
CA GLU A 221 6.94 20.21 0.38
C GLU A 221 8.43 20.06 0.13
N THR A 222 9.27 20.39 1.13
CA THR A 222 10.73 20.25 1.05
C THR A 222 11.16 18.79 0.84
N ALA A 223 10.55 17.82 1.54
CA ALA A 223 10.88 16.40 1.40
C ALA A 223 10.43 15.84 0.05
N CYS A 224 9.25 16.23 -0.44
CA CYS A 224 8.76 15.85 -1.76
C CYS A 224 9.66 16.49 -2.85
N ASP A 225 10.07 17.75 -2.70
CA ASP A 225 10.97 18.46 -3.65
C ASP A 225 12.35 17.80 -3.72
N LEU A 226 12.95 17.48 -2.57
CA LEU A 226 14.22 16.75 -2.48
C LEU A 226 14.10 15.35 -3.10
N PHE A 227 12.97 14.68 -2.88
CA PHE A 227 12.69 13.38 -3.46
C PHE A 227 12.58 13.46 -4.99
N PHE A 228 11.78 14.38 -5.54
CA PHE A 228 11.64 14.54 -6.99
C PHE A 228 12.95 14.94 -7.65
N ARG A 229 13.79 15.75 -6.99
CA ARG A 229 15.14 16.10 -7.49
C ARG A 229 16.11 14.93 -7.48
N ALA A 230 16.00 14.01 -6.53
CA ALA A 230 16.87 12.83 -6.43
C ALA A 230 16.37 11.63 -7.25
N ALA A 231 15.07 11.54 -7.50
CA ALA A 231 14.40 10.41 -8.15
C ALA A 231 14.32 10.53 -9.67
N VAL A 232 14.36 11.75 -10.22
CA VAL A 232 14.37 11.98 -11.67
C VAL A 232 15.81 11.94 -12.16
N PRO A 233 16.23 10.92 -12.95
CA PRO A 233 17.57 10.88 -13.51
C PRO A 233 17.85 12.17 -14.30
N GLU A 234 19.07 12.70 -14.23
CA GLU A 234 19.49 13.93 -14.94
C GLU A 234 19.15 13.91 -16.44
N HIS A 235 19.01 12.72 -17.02
CA HIS A 235 18.67 12.48 -18.42
C HIS A 235 17.23 12.91 -18.82
N PHE A 236 16.36 13.17 -17.85
CA PHE A 236 14.98 13.65 -18.05
C PHE A 236 14.78 15.13 -17.73
N GLN A 237 15.82 15.83 -17.27
CA GLN A 237 15.77 17.29 -17.12
C GLN A 237 16.07 17.88 -18.49
N SER A 238 15.08 18.57 -19.07
CA SER A 238 15.20 19.22 -20.38
C SER A 238 16.44 20.10 -20.40
N GLN A 239 17.31 19.87 -21.40
CA GLN A 239 18.37 20.82 -21.73
C GLN A 239 17.71 22.08 -22.27
N GLU A 240 17.52 23.07 -21.39
CA GLU A 240 17.39 24.48 -21.79
C GLU A 240 18.77 25.07 -22.09
#